data_AF-A0A2V6LZ18-F1
#
_entry.id   AF-A0A2V6LZ18-F1
#
_cell.length_a   1.000
_cell.length_b   1.000
_cell.length_c   1.000
_cell.angle_alpha   90.00
_cell.angle_beta   90.00
_cell.angle_gamma   90.00
#
_symmetry.space_group_name_H-M   'P 1'
#
loop_
_entity.id
_entity.type
_entity.pdbx_description
1 polymer ?
#
loop_
_entity_poly.entity_id
_entity_poly.type
_entity_poly.pdbx_seq_one_letter_code
_entity_poly.pdbx_strand_id
1 'polypeptide(L)'
;MSTAITILVATVKILWLISSPILTVFGLREWKRKRRDAGLRVALPLALGTVLLADWALFVCFVIHSATPYGMYFRTSWATAGLLLLSFLAAIAAIAAPMGRWQLALASVLVLSLWVCIGYAPAHYLRRVDFGIVAVDDRPVAACVYLGHPTDMEAEAFALVRLEHGGGDYVFDFDSEKIRAASSSEYVRIPGGVWFLRSVQSGTFAEPLPPRQLNQFRLRSPNSHVVTVQF
;
A
#
# COMPACT_ATOMS: atom_id res chain seq x y z
N MET A 1 9.13 -2.14 -21.73
CA MET A 1 9.64 -0.88 -21.12
C MET A 1 11.06 -0.62 -21.64
N SER A 2 11.41 0.59 -22.10
CA SER A 2 12.75 0.91 -22.63
C SER A 2 13.83 0.84 -21.54
N THR A 3 15.02 0.33 -21.86
CA THR A 3 16.17 0.20 -20.93
C THR A 3 16.50 1.53 -20.24
N ALA A 4 16.35 2.65 -20.94
CA ALA A 4 16.57 3.99 -20.38
C ALA A 4 15.59 4.32 -19.24
N ILE A 5 14.32 3.92 -19.35
CA ILE A 5 13.30 4.16 -18.33
C ILE A 5 13.62 3.32 -17.09
N THR A 6 14.06 2.07 -17.26
CA THR A 6 14.46 1.20 -16.15
C THR A 6 15.63 1.79 -15.36
N ILE A 7 16.66 2.27 -16.06
CA ILE A 7 17.84 2.90 -15.43
C ILE A 7 17.44 4.16 -14.67
N LEU A 8 16.59 5.01 -15.26
CA LEU A 8 16.10 6.22 -14.61
C LEU A 8 15.33 5.89 -13.32
N VAL A 9 14.39 4.94 -13.39
CA VAL A 9 13.60 4.51 -12.22
C VAL A 9 14.49 3.93 -11.13
N ALA A 10 15.47 3.08 -11.48
CA ALA A 10 16.41 2.53 -10.53
C ALA A 10 17.25 3.63 -9.85
N THR A 11 17.72 4.61 -10.62
CA THR A 11 18.52 5.73 -10.12
C THR A 11 17.74 6.59 -9.12
N VAL A 12 16.48 6.93 -9.45
CA VAL A 12 15.59 7.68 -8.55
C VAL A 12 15.33 6.90 -7.26
N LYS A 13 15.11 5.58 -7.34
CA LYS A 13 14.93 4.72 -6.15
C LYS A 13 16.17 4.69 -5.26
N ILE A 14 17.36 4.54 -5.84
CA ILE A 14 18.63 4.54 -5.10
C ILE A 14 18.85 5.90 -4.43
N LEU A 15 18.63 6.99 -5.16
CA LEU A 15 18.77 8.33 -4.62
C LEU A 15 17.83 8.54 -3.44
N TRP A 16 16.57 8.13 -3.58
CA TRP A 16 15.57 8.21 -2.52
C TRP A 16 15.97 7.40 -1.27
N LEU A 17 16.46 6.16 -1.47
CA LEU A 17 16.90 5.28 -0.38
C LEU A 17 18.08 5.87 0.40
N ILE A 18 19.09 6.43 -0.28
CA ILE A 18 20.33 6.92 0.36
C ILE A 18 20.19 8.36 0.88
N SER A 19 19.20 9.12 0.41
CA SER A 19 19.00 10.52 0.84
C SER A 19 18.74 10.66 2.33
N SER A 20 18.00 9.74 2.95
CA SER A 20 17.69 9.78 4.38
C SER A 20 18.94 9.75 5.29
N PRO A 21 19.84 8.74 5.20
CA PRO A 21 21.01 8.69 6.06
C PRO A 21 21.97 9.86 5.79
N ILE A 22 22.09 10.32 4.54
CA ILE A 22 22.89 11.50 4.19
C ILE A 22 22.37 12.76 4.91
N LEU A 23 21.07 13.03 4.82
CA LEU A 23 20.44 14.18 5.47
C LEU A 23 20.56 14.09 7.00
N THR A 24 20.41 12.90 7.56
CA THR A 24 20.57 12.67 8.99
C THR A 24 21.99 13.00 9.46
N VAL A 25 23.01 12.55 8.73
CA VAL A 25 24.42 12.87 9.01
C VAL A 25 24.68 14.38 8.89
N PHE A 26 24.09 15.07 7.92
CA PHE A 26 24.21 16.52 7.81
C PHE A 26 23.57 17.25 8.99
N GLY A 27 22.37 16.85 9.42
CA GLY A 27 21.71 17.39 10.61
C GLY A 27 22.55 17.20 11.88
N LEU A 28 23.14 16.01 12.07
CA LEU A 28 24.03 15.71 13.19
C LEU A 28 25.34 16.51 13.13
N ARG A 29 25.90 16.75 11.94
CA ARG A 29 27.09 17.61 11.77
C ARG A 29 26.79 19.06 12.13
N GLU A 30 25.64 19.58 11.73
CA GLU A 30 25.21 20.93 12.09
C GLU A 30 25.01 21.06 13.60
N TRP A 31 24.34 20.08 14.21
CA TRP A 31 24.21 19.98 15.66
C TRP A 31 25.57 19.98 16.37
N LYS A 32 26.53 19.16 15.91
CA LYS A 32 27.87 19.09 16.52
C LYS A 32 28.59 20.44 16.46
N ARG A 33 28.40 21.22 15.39
CA ARG A 33 28.99 22.57 15.26
C ARG A 33 28.37 23.56 16.25
N LYS A 34 27.05 23.52 16.43
CA LYS A 34 26.29 24.48 17.27
C LYS A 34 26.18 24.06 18.74
N ARG A 35 26.52 22.81 19.09
CA ARG A 35 26.43 22.26 20.46
C ARG A 35 27.33 22.96 21.47
N ARG A 36 28.44 23.57 21.06
CA ARG A 36 29.42 24.16 22.00
C ARG A 36 28.81 25.19 22.95
N ASP A 37 27.67 25.78 22.59
CA ASP A 37 27.06 26.90 23.33
C ASP A 37 25.73 26.54 24.02
N ALA A 38 25.28 25.29 23.98
CA ALA A 38 23.93 24.92 24.40
C ALA A 38 23.89 23.74 25.41
N GLY A 39 23.14 23.90 26.50
CA GLY A 39 22.96 22.90 27.58
C GLY A 39 22.12 21.67 27.19
N LEU A 40 21.55 20.97 28.19
CA LEU A 40 20.84 19.66 28.06
C LEU A 40 19.79 19.52 26.93
N ARG A 41 19.19 20.61 26.43
CA ARG A 41 18.31 20.60 25.23
C ARG A 41 19.00 20.12 23.93
N VAL A 42 20.32 19.95 23.99
CA VAL A 42 21.19 19.41 22.94
C VAL A 42 21.03 17.90 22.71
N ALA A 43 20.43 17.12 23.63
CA ALA A 43 20.34 15.68 23.43
C ALA A 43 19.34 15.26 22.33
N LEU A 44 18.31 16.08 22.06
CA LEU A 44 17.21 15.71 21.17
C LEU A 44 17.65 15.45 19.70
N PRO A 45 18.42 16.33 19.04
CA PRO A 45 18.86 16.08 17.66
C PRO A 45 19.75 14.83 17.54
N LEU A 46 20.56 14.54 18.56
CA LEU A 46 21.38 13.33 18.61
C LEU A 46 20.49 12.08 18.70
N ALA A 47 19.57 12.05 19.67
CA ALA A 47 18.64 10.94 19.83
C ALA A 47 17.83 10.71 18.55
N LEU A 48 17.34 11.78 17.93
CA LEU A 48 16.55 11.71 16.71
C LEU A 48 17.36 11.21 15.52
N GLY A 49 18.60 11.67 15.36
CA GLY A 49 19.49 11.17 14.32
C GLY A 49 19.86 9.69 14.51
N THR A 50 20.07 9.24 15.75
CA THR A 50 20.29 7.82 16.04
C THR A 50 19.06 6.97 15.72
N VAL A 51 17.86 7.43 16.11
CA VAL A 51 16.60 6.75 15.78
C VAL A 51 16.40 6.65 14.28
N LEU A 52 16.62 7.74 13.51
CA LEU A 52 16.46 7.73 12.06
C LEU A 52 17.45 6.80 11.35
N LEU A 53 18.71 6.75 11.78
CA LEU A 53 19.70 5.84 11.20
C LEU A 53 19.37 4.37 11.52
N ALA A 54 18.92 4.10 12.74
CA ALA A 54 18.48 2.75 13.14
C ALA A 54 17.23 2.33 12.35
N ASP A 55 16.24 3.20 12.24
CA ASP A 55 14.99 2.96 11.51
C ASP A 55 15.27 2.74 10.01
N TRP A 56 16.14 3.54 9.41
CA TRP A 56 16.61 3.34 8.03
C TRP A 56 17.35 2.00 7.85
N ALA A 57 18.23 1.63 8.79
CA ALA A 57 18.94 0.35 8.73
C ALA A 57 17.97 -0.83 8.86
N LEU A 58 16.99 -0.74 9.76
CA LEU A 58 15.92 -1.72 9.89
C LEU A 58 15.10 -1.83 8.61
N PHE A 59 14.80 -0.71 7.95
CA PHE A 59 14.13 -0.70 6.65
C PHE A 59 14.96 -1.43 5.58
N VAL A 60 16.28 -1.17 5.49
CA VAL A 60 17.16 -1.88 4.54
C VAL A 60 17.20 -3.38 4.85
N CYS A 61 17.34 -3.76 6.12
CA CYS A 61 17.27 -5.15 6.54
C CYS A 61 15.94 -5.79 6.17
N PHE A 62 14.82 -5.08 6.37
CA PHE A 62 13.49 -5.50 5.96
C PHE A 62 13.45 -5.77 4.46
N VAL A 63 13.92 -4.85 3.61
CA VAL A 63 13.93 -5.00 2.15
C VAL A 63 14.78 -6.19 1.68
N ILE A 64 15.95 -6.39 2.30
CA ILE A 64 16.85 -7.52 1.97
C ILE A 64 16.21 -8.86 2.36
N HIS A 65 15.61 -8.95 3.54
CA HIS A 65 14.97 -10.18 4.02
C HIS A 65 13.61 -10.43 3.39
N SER A 66 12.95 -9.37 2.89
CA SER A 66 11.70 -9.45 2.15
C SER A 66 11.92 -9.81 0.67
N ALA A 67 13.06 -10.41 0.31
CA ALA A 67 13.39 -10.85 -1.06
C ALA A 67 12.52 -12.02 -1.57
N THR A 68 11.21 -11.92 -1.38
CA THR A 68 10.25 -12.50 -2.30
C THR A 68 10.17 -11.59 -3.54
N PRO A 69 10.02 -12.16 -4.75
CA PRO A 69 9.90 -11.37 -5.97
C PRO A 69 8.76 -10.36 -5.80
N TYR A 70 9.05 -9.11 -6.16
CA TYR A 70 8.15 -7.96 -6.13
C TYR A 70 6.69 -8.37 -6.41
N GLY A 71 5.80 -8.17 -5.44
CA GLY A 71 4.35 -8.37 -5.59
C GLY A 71 3.73 -9.46 -4.72
N MET A 72 4.52 -10.34 -4.12
CA MET A 72 3.98 -11.43 -3.29
C MET A 72 4.17 -11.15 -1.79
N TYR A 73 3.09 -10.70 -1.16
CA TYR A 73 2.85 -10.61 0.30
C TYR A 73 3.64 -9.56 1.10
N PHE A 74 3.35 -8.26 0.90
CA PHE A 74 3.77 -7.24 1.87
C PHE A 74 2.90 -7.29 3.12
N ARG A 75 3.44 -7.90 4.18
CA ARG A 75 2.76 -8.18 5.45
C ARG A 75 2.56 -6.88 6.25
N THR A 76 1.31 -6.46 6.38
CA THR A 76 0.83 -5.64 7.50
C THR A 76 1.04 -6.41 8.81
N SER A 77 2.26 -6.40 9.32
CA SER A 77 2.60 -6.98 10.62
C SER A 77 2.51 -5.91 11.70
N TRP A 78 2.28 -6.33 12.94
CA TRP A 78 2.34 -5.40 14.08
C TRP A 78 3.71 -4.73 14.20
N ALA A 79 4.79 -5.41 13.79
CA ALA A 79 6.13 -4.85 13.77
C ALA A 79 6.27 -3.72 12.75
N THR A 80 5.79 -3.90 11.51
CA THR A 80 5.83 -2.85 10.47
C THR A 80 4.94 -1.66 10.83
N ALA A 81 3.79 -1.90 11.47
CA ALA A 81 2.96 -0.82 12.02
C ALA A 81 3.67 -0.04 13.16
N GLY A 82 4.38 -0.74 14.05
CA GLY A 82 5.16 -0.12 15.11
C GLY A 82 6.33 0.72 14.60
N LEU A 83 7.04 0.24 13.58
CA LEU A 83 8.13 1.00 12.93
C LEU A 83 7.59 2.22 12.19
N LEU A 84 6.47 2.09 11.48
CA LEU A 84 5.80 3.22 10.83
C LEU A 84 5.39 4.30 11.85
N LEU A 85 4.84 3.90 13.00
CA LEU A 85 4.50 4.81 14.09
C LEU A 85 5.75 5.49 14.65
N LEU A 86 6.85 4.76 14.82
CA LEU A 86 8.13 5.32 15.26
C LEU A 86 8.64 6.37 14.27
N SER A 87 8.62 6.10 12.96
CA SER A 87 9.00 7.08 11.92
C SER A 87 8.10 8.32 11.96
N PHE A 88 6.80 8.15 12.18
CA PHE A 88 5.85 9.25 12.28
C PHE A 88 6.12 10.12 13.52
N LEU A 89 6.36 9.51 14.68
CA LEU A 89 6.74 10.22 15.90
C LEU A 89 8.09 10.93 15.75
N ALA A 90 9.06 10.32 15.06
CA ALA A 90 10.33 10.96 14.73
C ALA A 90 10.13 12.19 13.85
N ALA A 91 9.23 12.14 12.86
CA ALA A 91 8.90 13.30 12.03
C ALA A 91 8.29 14.45 12.86
N ILE A 92 7.37 14.16 13.79
CA ILE A 92 6.81 15.16 14.71
C ILE A 92 7.92 15.75 15.60
N ALA A 93 8.75 14.90 16.20
CA ALA A 93 9.84 15.34 17.06
C ALA A 93 10.89 16.17 16.30
N ALA A 94 11.12 15.88 15.02
CA ALA A 94 12.04 16.63 14.16
C ALA A 94 11.60 18.07 13.94
N ILE A 95 10.29 18.32 13.90
CA ILE A 95 9.72 19.69 13.82
C ILE A 95 10.06 20.49 15.09
N ALA A 96 10.11 19.85 16.24
CA ALA A 96 10.46 20.46 17.52
C ALA A 96 11.98 20.56 17.77
N ALA A 97 12.82 20.02 16.88
CA ALA A 97 14.26 20.03 17.06
C ALA A 97 14.83 21.47 16.98
N PRO A 98 15.66 21.90 17.95
CA PRO A 98 16.19 23.27 17.98
C PRO A 98 17.28 23.52 16.91
N MET A 99 17.87 22.47 16.34
CA MET A 99 18.99 22.54 15.39
C MET A 99 18.86 21.44 14.34
N GLY A 100 19.30 21.70 13.11
CA GLY A 100 19.22 20.74 12.01
C GLY A 100 17.77 20.34 11.65
N ARG A 101 16.79 21.17 12.03
CA ARG A 101 15.34 20.88 11.93
C ARG A 101 14.95 20.43 10.53
N TRP A 102 15.38 21.17 9.51
CA TRP A 102 14.97 20.88 8.13
C TRP A 102 15.58 19.59 7.61
N GLN A 103 16.85 19.31 7.91
CA GLN A 103 17.53 18.09 7.48
C GLN A 103 16.94 16.87 8.18
N LEU A 104 16.71 16.95 9.49
CA LEU A 104 16.12 15.86 10.27
C LEU A 104 14.65 15.64 9.94
N ALA A 105 13.88 16.71 9.72
CA ALA A 105 12.47 16.59 9.31
C ALA A 105 12.37 15.97 7.91
N LEU A 106 13.18 16.42 6.96
CA LEU A 106 13.20 15.84 5.61
C LEU A 106 13.64 14.38 5.65
N ALA A 107 14.70 14.05 6.40
CA ALA A 107 15.12 12.66 6.58
C ALA A 107 13.99 11.79 7.19
N SER A 108 13.29 12.29 8.20
CA SER A 108 12.16 11.59 8.83
C SER A 108 11.01 11.35 7.85
N VAL A 109 10.65 12.36 7.06
CA VAL A 109 9.61 12.24 6.03
C VAL A 109 10.03 11.23 4.95
N LEU A 110 11.30 11.21 4.56
CA LEU A 110 11.81 10.22 3.60
C LEU A 110 11.73 8.79 4.15
N VAL A 111 12.17 8.54 5.39
CA VAL A 111 12.04 7.21 6.02
C VAL A 111 10.59 6.80 6.16
N LEU A 112 9.73 7.71 6.63
CA LEU A 112 8.29 7.46 6.72
C LEU A 112 7.72 7.10 5.35
N SER A 113 8.08 7.84 4.30
CA SER A 113 7.62 7.55 2.93
C SER A 113 8.12 6.21 2.40
N LEU A 114 9.35 5.79 2.74
CA LEU A 114 9.87 4.47 2.41
C LEU A 114 9.05 3.37 3.09
N TRP A 115 8.76 3.53 4.39
CA TRP A 115 7.90 2.59 5.11
C TRP A 115 6.48 2.54 4.53
N VAL A 116 5.85 3.67 4.22
CA VAL A 116 4.50 3.69 3.63
C VAL A 116 4.48 3.01 2.26
N CYS A 117 5.43 3.36 1.39
CA CYS A 117 5.42 2.94 -0.01
C CYS A 117 5.98 1.55 -0.26
N ILE A 118 6.75 0.98 0.68
CA ILE A 118 7.42 -0.32 0.50
C ILE A 118 7.07 -1.27 1.64
N GLY A 119 7.17 -0.83 2.89
CA GLY A 119 6.89 -1.70 4.05
C GLY A 119 5.41 -1.92 4.34
N TYR A 120 4.59 -0.91 4.11
CA TYR A 120 3.14 -0.92 4.30
C TYR A 120 2.38 -0.96 2.96
N ALA A 121 3.09 -1.05 1.83
CA ALA A 121 2.49 -1.02 0.50
C ALA A 121 1.26 -1.95 0.42
N PRO A 122 0.16 -1.48 -0.20
CA PRO A 122 -1.04 -2.29 -0.34
C PRO A 122 -0.69 -3.57 -1.09
N ALA A 123 -1.25 -4.70 -0.66
CA ALA A 123 -1.00 -5.99 -1.30
C ALA A 123 -1.45 -5.97 -2.77
N HIS A 124 -2.56 -5.28 -3.05
CA HIS A 124 -3.04 -5.07 -4.41
C HIS A 124 -3.67 -3.68 -4.56
N TYR A 125 -3.45 -3.07 -5.73
CA TYR A 125 -4.23 -1.91 -6.19
C TYR A 125 -5.11 -2.34 -7.35
N LEU A 126 -6.42 -2.08 -7.22
CA LEU A 126 -7.38 -2.31 -8.30
C LEU A 126 -7.84 -0.94 -8.80
N ARG A 127 -7.73 -0.73 -10.11
CA ARG A 127 -8.12 0.52 -10.78
C ARG A 127 -9.61 0.47 -11.07
N ARG A 128 -10.31 1.59 -10.86
CA ARG A 128 -11.71 1.70 -11.27
C ARG A 128 -11.82 1.56 -12.79
N VAL A 129 -12.79 0.78 -13.23
CA VAL A 129 -13.19 0.66 -14.63
C VAL A 129 -14.67 0.92 -14.77
N ASP A 130 -15.07 1.46 -15.93
CA ASP A 130 -16.45 1.83 -16.22
C ASP A 130 -17.13 0.84 -17.18
N PHE A 131 -16.60 -0.39 -17.27
CA PHE A 131 -17.22 -1.49 -18.00
C PHE A 131 -17.63 -2.60 -17.03
N GLY A 132 -18.72 -3.28 -17.38
CA GLY A 132 -19.36 -4.31 -16.58
C GLY A 132 -20.82 -3.96 -16.26
N ILE A 133 -21.72 -4.90 -16.54
CA ILE A 133 -23.14 -4.79 -16.21
C ILE A 133 -23.40 -5.61 -14.96
N VAL A 134 -23.95 -4.96 -13.94
CA VAL A 134 -24.27 -5.62 -12.68
C VAL A 134 -25.78 -5.61 -12.49
N ALA A 135 -26.33 -6.78 -12.17
CA ALA A 135 -27.74 -6.97 -11.91
C ALA A 135 -27.97 -7.74 -10.61
N VAL A 136 -29.06 -7.41 -9.91
CA VAL A 136 -29.55 -8.15 -8.75
C VAL A 136 -30.94 -8.65 -9.10
N ASP A 137 -31.14 -9.97 -9.03
CA ASP A 137 -32.38 -10.64 -9.44
C ASP A 137 -32.84 -10.22 -10.85
N ASP A 138 -31.89 -10.22 -11.80
CA ASP A 138 -32.09 -9.84 -13.20
C ASP A 138 -32.50 -8.36 -13.41
N ARG A 139 -32.37 -7.50 -12.40
CA ARG A 139 -32.56 -6.04 -12.53
C ARG A 139 -31.22 -5.30 -12.47
N PRO A 140 -30.92 -4.40 -13.43
CA PRO A 140 -29.68 -3.65 -13.42
C PRO A 140 -29.60 -2.77 -12.18
N VAL A 141 -28.43 -2.74 -11.55
CA VAL A 141 -28.15 -1.93 -10.37
C VAL A 141 -26.87 -1.11 -10.60
N ALA A 142 -26.81 0.07 -9.98
CA ALA A 142 -25.59 0.84 -9.98
C ALA A 142 -24.51 0.11 -9.18
N ALA A 143 -23.33 -0.04 -9.79
CA ALA A 143 -22.19 -0.70 -9.18
C ALA A 143 -20.89 -0.06 -9.66
N CYS A 144 -19.88 -0.09 -8.79
CA CYS A 144 -18.52 0.27 -9.14
C CYS A 144 -17.70 -1.00 -9.35
N VAL A 145 -16.99 -1.10 -10.47
CA VAL A 145 -16.09 -2.21 -10.79
C VAL A 145 -14.65 -1.72 -10.70
N TYR A 146 -13.80 -2.49 -10.03
CA TYR A 146 -12.38 -2.24 -9.93
C TYR A 146 -11.61 -3.47 -10.40
N LEU A 147 -10.58 -3.30 -11.22
CA LEU A 147 -9.77 -4.38 -11.75
C LEU A 147 -8.30 -4.27 -11.33
N GLY A 148 -7.75 -5.36 -10.84
CA GLY A 148 -6.34 -5.52 -10.49
C GLY A 148 -5.58 -6.20 -11.63
N HIS A 149 -4.39 -5.68 -11.95
CA HIS A 149 -3.48 -6.18 -12.98
C HIS A 149 -4.00 -6.28 -14.45
N PRO A 150 -4.50 -5.20 -15.06
CA PRO A 150 -4.68 -5.15 -16.51
C PRO A 150 -3.53 -4.39 -17.19
N THR A 151 -2.34 -5.00 -17.31
CA THR A 151 -1.34 -4.49 -18.28
C THR A 151 -0.67 -5.56 -19.14
N ASP A 152 -0.50 -6.81 -18.71
CA ASP A 152 0.33 -7.75 -19.51
C ASP A 152 -0.18 -9.21 -19.60
N MET A 153 -1.01 -9.73 -18.67
CA MET A 153 -1.57 -11.11 -18.71
C MET A 153 -2.89 -11.16 -17.91
N GLU A 154 -3.97 -11.72 -18.47
CA GLU A 154 -5.29 -11.86 -17.79
C GLU A 154 -5.30 -12.92 -16.67
N ALA A 155 -4.31 -13.81 -16.63
CA ALA A 155 -4.27 -14.99 -15.76
C ALA A 155 -4.02 -14.71 -14.26
N GLU A 156 -3.89 -13.45 -13.84
CA GLU A 156 -3.82 -13.07 -12.41
C GLU A 156 -4.75 -11.88 -12.09
N ALA A 157 -5.80 -11.70 -12.88
CA ALA A 157 -6.71 -10.59 -12.72
C ALA A 157 -7.71 -10.84 -11.57
N PHE A 158 -7.97 -9.80 -10.79
CA PHE A 158 -9.08 -9.77 -9.81
C PHE A 158 -10.03 -8.63 -10.15
N ALA A 159 -11.33 -8.86 -9.98
CA ALA A 159 -12.32 -7.78 -9.94
C ALA A 159 -12.87 -7.59 -8.54
N LEU A 160 -12.98 -6.36 -8.08
CA LEU A 160 -13.86 -5.99 -6.98
C LEU A 160 -15.09 -5.32 -7.57
N VAL A 161 -16.27 -5.89 -7.33
CA VAL A 161 -17.56 -5.29 -7.67
C VAL A 161 -18.24 -4.84 -6.40
N ARG A 162 -18.62 -3.58 -6.37
CA ARG A 162 -19.28 -2.95 -5.25
C ARG A 162 -20.67 -2.51 -5.66
N LEU A 163 -21.68 -3.10 -5.03
CA LEU A 163 -23.07 -2.67 -5.23
C LEU A 163 -23.30 -1.34 -4.52
N GLU A 164 -23.79 -0.35 -5.25
CA GLU A 164 -24.19 0.90 -4.64
C GLU A 164 -25.40 0.66 -3.72
N HIS A 165 -25.49 1.46 -2.64
CA HIS A 165 -26.55 1.34 -1.62
C HIS A 165 -26.52 0.10 -0.69
N GLY A 166 -25.36 -0.53 -0.50
CA GLY A 166 -25.17 -1.51 0.58
C GLY A 166 -25.56 -2.94 0.23
N GLY A 167 -25.64 -3.28 -1.06
CA GLY A 167 -25.86 -4.67 -1.53
C GLY A 167 -24.67 -5.63 -1.32
N GLY A 168 -23.55 -5.11 -0.80
CA GLY A 168 -22.33 -5.86 -0.54
C GLY A 168 -21.23 -5.62 -1.57
N ASP A 169 -20.03 -6.07 -1.21
CA ASP A 169 -18.83 -5.98 -2.01
C ASP A 169 -18.37 -7.41 -2.33
N TYR A 170 -18.01 -7.68 -3.58
CA TYR A 170 -17.68 -9.02 -4.05
C TYR A 170 -16.38 -9.02 -4.85
N VAL A 171 -15.49 -9.96 -4.53
CA VAL A 171 -14.22 -10.16 -5.22
C VAL A 171 -14.34 -11.37 -6.12
N PHE A 172 -13.94 -11.21 -7.38
CA PHE A 172 -13.89 -12.21 -8.42
C PHE A 172 -12.43 -12.50 -8.73
N ASP A 173 -12.08 -13.77 -8.73
CA ASP A 173 -10.78 -14.27 -9.16
C ASP A 173 -10.97 -14.89 -10.54
N PHE A 174 -10.38 -14.28 -11.58
CA PHE A 174 -10.53 -14.75 -12.94
C PHE A 174 -9.72 -16.01 -13.24
N ASP A 175 -8.67 -16.30 -12.47
CA ASP A 175 -7.84 -17.50 -12.67
C ASP A 175 -8.58 -18.75 -12.15
N SER A 176 -9.12 -18.67 -10.94
CA SER A 176 -9.88 -19.77 -10.36
C SER A 176 -11.36 -19.79 -10.76
N GLU A 177 -11.84 -18.74 -11.41
CA GLU A 177 -13.26 -18.46 -11.70
C GLU A 177 -14.16 -18.42 -10.44
N LYS A 178 -13.57 -18.15 -9.28
CA LYS A 178 -14.29 -18.15 -7.99
C LYS A 178 -14.63 -16.76 -7.50
N ILE A 179 -15.58 -16.73 -6.57
CA ILE A 179 -16.10 -15.48 -6.02
C ILE A 179 -16.10 -15.54 -4.49
N ARG A 180 -15.84 -14.40 -3.85
CA ARG A 180 -16.06 -14.24 -2.41
C ARG A 180 -16.73 -12.91 -2.09
N ALA A 181 -17.42 -12.84 -0.96
CA ALA A 181 -17.77 -11.56 -0.36
C ALA A 181 -16.49 -10.90 0.20
N ALA A 182 -16.37 -9.59 0.02
CA ALA A 182 -15.34 -8.77 0.62
C ALA A 182 -15.94 -7.90 1.72
N SER A 183 -15.23 -7.80 2.84
CA SER A 183 -15.54 -6.81 3.85
C SER A 183 -15.01 -5.44 3.44
N SER A 184 -15.80 -4.40 3.71
CA SER A 184 -15.37 -3.00 3.56
C SER A 184 -14.11 -2.63 4.38
N SER A 185 -13.74 -3.45 5.38
CA SER A 185 -12.51 -3.28 6.16
C SER A 185 -11.25 -3.85 5.47
N GLU A 186 -11.40 -4.63 4.40
CA GLU A 186 -10.26 -5.25 3.70
C GLU A 186 -9.53 -4.28 2.78
N TYR A 187 -10.21 -3.19 2.38
CA TYR A 187 -9.70 -2.27 1.39
C TYR A 187 -10.03 -0.81 1.73
N VAL A 188 -9.21 0.10 1.20
CA VAL A 188 -9.39 1.56 1.30
C VAL A 188 -9.69 2.11 -0.08
N ARG A 189 -10.72 2.96 -0.17
CA ARG A 189 -11.07 3.65 -1.41
C ARG A 189 -10.21 4.91 -1.55
N ILE A 190 -9.64 5.08 -2.73
CA ILE A 190 -8.90 6.29 -3.11
C ILE A 190 -9.42 6.79 -4.46
N PRO A 191 -9.20 8.08 -4.80
CA PRO A 191 -9.55 8.57 -6.13
C PRO A 191 -8.89 7.70 -7.22
N GLY A 192 -9.71 7.11 -8.10
CA GLY A 192 -9.25 6.26 -9.22
C GLY A 192 -9.12 4.76 -8.93
N GLY A 193 -9.31 4.29 -7.69
CA GLY A 193 -9.22 2.86 -7.40
C GLY A 193 -9.42 2.44 -5.94
N VAL A 194 -9.01 1.21 -5.62
CA VAL A 194 -9.05 0.64 -4.27
C VAL A 194 -7.73 -0.03 -3.91
N TRP A 195 -7.31 0.15 -2.67
CA TRP A 195 -6.15 -0.52 -2.09
C TRP A 195 -6.59 -1.63 -1.16
N PHE A 196 -6.20 -2.85 -1.46
CA PHE A 196 -6.34 -3.97 -0.52
C PHE A 196 -5.16 -4.00 0.42
N LEU A 197 -5.45 -3.98 1.72
CA LEU A 197 -4.41 -4.02 2.77
C LEU A 197 -3.90 -5.44 3.02
N ARG A 198 -4.63 -6.45 2.55
CA ARG A 198 -4.28 -7.87 2.59
C ARG A 198 -4.33 -8.44 1.19
N SER A 199 -3.71 -9.61 0.98
CA SER A 199 -3.83 -10.32 -0.31
C SER A 199 -5.31 -10.47 -0.69
N VAL A 200 -5.66 -10.16 -1.94
CA VAL A 200 -7.05 -10.28 -2.43
C VAL A 200 -7.52 -11.73 -2.40
N GLN A 201 -6.57 -12.67 -2.56
CA GLN A 201 -6.76 -14.12 -2.43
C GLN A 201 -7.02 -14.58 -0.99
N SER A 202 -6.81 -13.72 0.01
CA SER A 202 -7.14 -14.09 1.39
C SER A 202 -8.65 -14.11 1.59
N GLY A 203 -9.19 -15.25 2.03
CA GLY A 203 -10.61 -15.44 2.28
C GLY A 203 -11.13 -16.78 1.77
N THR A 204 -12.40 -17.05 2.01
CA THR A 204 -13.07 -18.26 1.51
C THR A 204 -13.75 -17.95 0.19
N PHE A 205 -13.14 -18.40 -0.90
CA PHE A 205 -13.72 -18.38 -2.23
C PHE A 205 -14.72 -19.53 -2.39
N ALA A 206 -15.82 -19.25 -3.06
CA ALA A 206 -16.87 -20.20 -3.37
C ALA A 206 -17.07 -20.32 -4.87
N GLU A 207 -17.56 -21.49 -5.29
CA GLU A 207 -17.95 -21.71 -6.68
C GLU A 207 -19.13 -20.79 -7.04
N PRO A 208 -19.09 -20.13 -8.22
CA PRO A 208 -20.21 -19.35 -8.70
C PRO A 208 -21.41 -20.24 -9.05
N LEU A 209 -22.59 -19.63 -9.14
CA LEU A 209 -23.73 -20.26 -9.77
C LEU A 209 -23.46 -20.43 -11.28
N PRO A 210 -24.02 -21.47 -11.92
CA PRO A 210 -23.82 -21.69 -13.35
C PRO A 210 -24.13 -20.44 -14.19
N PRO A 211 -23.24 -20.04 -15.10
CA PRO A 211 -23.46 -18.88 -15.96
C PRO A 211 -24.63 -19.12 -16.91
N ARG A 212 -25.37 -18.06 -17.26
CA ARG A 212 -26.38 -18.09 -18.34
C ARG A 212 -25.80 -17.57 -19.66
N GLN A 213 -24.71 -16.82 -19.62
CA GLN A 213 -24.05 -16.18 -20.76
C GLN A 213 -22.53 -16.28 -20.63
N LEU A 214 -21.81 -16.08 -21.73
CA LEU A 214 -20.35 -15.98 -21.72
C LEU A 214 -19.91 -14.78 -20.85
N ASN A 215 -18.78 -14.92 -20.14
CA ASN A 215 -18.18 -13.89 -19.27
C ASN A 215 -19.11 -13.38 -18.14
N GLN A 216 -20.06 -14.22 -17.74
CA GLN A 216 -21.01 -13.90 -16.69
C GLN A 216 -20.66 -14.66 -15.41
N PHE A 217 -20.50 -13.93 -14.32
CA PHE A 217 -20.39 -14.47 -12.99
C PHE A 217 -21.70 -14.30 -12.24
N ARG A 218 -22.14 -15.35 -11.54
CA ARG A 218 -23.37 -15.35 -10.77
C ARG A 218 -23.09 -15.84 -9.37
N LEU A 219 -23.61 -15.16 -8.36
CA LEU A 219 -23.45 -15.56 -6.96
C LEU A 219 -24.74 -15.33 -6.18
N ARG A 220 -24.94 -16.13 -5.13
CA ARG A 220 -26.02 -15.92 -4.19
C ARG A 220 -25.52 -15.04 -3.04
N SER A 221 -26.10 -13.85 -2.90
CA SER A 221 -25.80 -12.95 -1.79
C SER A 221 -26.29 -13.53 -0.45
N PRO A 222 -25.78 -13.05 0.70
CA PRO A 222 -26.26 -13.47 2.03
C PRO A 222 -27.77 -13.31 2.22
N ASN A 223 -28.37 -12.33 1.54
CA ASN A 223 -29.81 -12.04 1.59
C ASN A 223 -30.62 -12.89 0.59
N SER A 224 -30.05 -13.96 0.05
CA SER A 224 -30.67 -14.84 -0.96
C SER A 224 -30.95 -14.23 -2.33
N HIS A 225 -30.59 -12.97 -2.59
CA HIS A 225 -30.64 -12.39 -3.93
C HIS A 225 -29.51 -12.94 -4.81
N VAL A 226 -29.76 -13.05 -6.11
CA VAL A 226 -28.75 -13.44 -7.09
C VAL A 226 -28.09 -12.20 -7.66
N VAL A 227 -26.79 -12.05 -7.41
CA VAL A 227 -25.99 -11.00 -8.03
C VAL A 227 -25.35 -11.58 -9.29
N THR A 228 -25.56 -10.90 -10.40
CA THR A 228 -25.03 -11.23 -11.71
C THR A 228 -24.09 -10.12 -12.14
N VAL A 229 -22.88 -10.47 -12.54
CA VAL A 229 -21.88 -9.56 -13.08
C VAL A 229 -21.49 -10.06 -14.45
N GLN A 230 -21.57 -9.19 -15.45
CA GLN A 230 -21.16 -9.49 -16.82
C GLN A 230 -20.04 -8.51 -17.21
N PHE A 231 -18.88 -9.05 -17.59
CA PHE A 231 -17.71 -8.28 -18.01
C PHE A 231 -17.65 -8.14 -19.53
#